data_AF-A0A351F4I3-F1
#
_entry.id   AF-A0A351F4I3-F1
#
_cell.length_a   1.000
_cell.length_b   1.000
_cell.length_c   1.000
_cell.angle_alpha   90.00
_cell.angle_beta   90.00
_cell.angle_gamma   90.00
#
_symmetry.space_group_name_H-M   'P 1'
#
loop_
_entity.id
_entity.type
_entity.pdbx_description
1 polymer ?
#
loop_
_entity_poly.entity_id
_entity_poly.type
_entity_poly.pdbx_seq_one_letter_code
_entity_poly.pdbx_strand_id
1 'polypeptide(L)'
;MLKVFYVRSTGQYNEIDLSTNDLAWTGNLKTIINPDKKTEIQLLLNYSAPVEWPQFSTSEIYYADIAVKRTLSGNKFSVSLTLTDVFNTRN
;
A
#
# COMPACT_ATOMS: atom_id res chain seq x y z
N MET A 1 -5.07 2.24 7.50
CA MET A 1 -5.59 0.97 8.02
C MET A 1 -4.49 -0.07 7.99
N LEU A 2 -4.18 -0.67 9.14
CA LEU A 2 -3.30 -1.83 9.25
C LEU A 2 -4.17 -3.09 9.31
N LYS A 3 -3.86 -4.11 8.52
CA LYS A 3 -4.49 -5.42 8.57
C LYS A 3 -3.40 -6.47 8.75
N VAL A 4 -3.56 -7.33 9.74
CA VAL A 4 -2.64 -8.45 10.02
C VAL A 4 -3.47 -9.72 9.92
N PHE A 5 -2.94 -10.74 9.26
CA PHE A 5 -3.59 -12.04 9.15
C PHE A 5 -2.55 -13.16 9.24
N TYR A 6 -2.96 -14.25 9.88
CA TYR A 6 -2.14 -15.42 10.10
C TYR A 6 -2.72 -16.56 9.27
N VAL A 7 -1.87 -17.21 8.46
CA VAL A 7 -2.26 -18.35 7.63
C VAL A 7 -1.58 -19.59 8.18
N ARG A 8 -2.40 -20.58 8.56
CA ARG A 8 -1.95 -21.92 8.90
C ARG A 8 -2.73 -22.94 8.08
N SER A 9 -2.04 -23.67 7.22
CA SER A 9 -2.58 -24.81 6.48
C SER A 9 -1.82 -26.07 6.88
N THR A 10 -2.51 -27.20 6.93
CA THR A 10 -1.91 -28.53 7.14
C THR A 10 -2.57 -29.49 6.16
N GLY A 11 -1.78 -30.12 5.28
CA GLY A 11 -2.29 -31.08 4.31
C GLY A 11 -1.15 -31.81 3.60
N GLN A 12 -1.38 -33.08 3.27
CA GLN A 12 -0.49 -33.89 2.44
C GLN A 12 -1.28 -34.38 1.23
N TYR A 13 -0.73 -34.19 0.02
CA TYR A 13 -1.29 -34.75 -1.21
C TYR A 13 -0.17 -35.35 -2.04
N ASN A 14 -0.24 -36.66 -2.34
CA ASN A 14 0.79 -37.41 -3.07
C ASN A 14 2.22 -37.17 -2.52
N GLU A 15 2.43 -37.35 -1.21
CA GLU A 15 3.73 -37.16 -0.52
C GLU A 15 4.28 -35.72 -0.50
N ILE A 16 3.56 -34.75 -1.09
CA ILE A 16 3.91 -33.32 -1.02
C ILE A 16 3.28 -32.71 0.24
N ASP A 17 4.13 -32.11 1.08
CA ASP A 17 3.71 -31.32 2.24
C ASP A 17 3.19 -29.96 1.77
N LEU A 18 1.91 -29.70 2.00
CA LEU A 18 1.22 -28.44 1.70
C LEU A 18 1.00 -27.62 2.98
N SER A 19 1.74 -27.93 4.05
CA SER A 19 1.70 -27.13 5.26
C SER A 19 2.30 -25.75 5.01
N THR A 20 1.59 -24.72 5.45
CA THR A 20 2.08 -23.34 5.43
C THR A 20 1.83 -22.72 6.79
N ASN A 21 2.80 -21.93 7.25
CA ASN A 21 2.76 -21.22 8.51
C ASN A 21 3.34 -19.83 8.27
N ASP A 22 2.49 -18.87 7.98
CA ASP A 22 2.93 -17.55 7.55
C ASP A 22 2.14 -16.42 8.22
N LEU A 23 2.85 -15.32 8.51
CA LEU A 23 2.32 -14.12 9.11
C LEU A 23 2.39 -13.00 8.08
N ALA A 24 1.24 -12.63 7.55
CA ALA A 24 1.13 -11.61 6.52
C ALA A 24 0.45 -10.36 7.07
N TRP A 25 0.91 -9.20 6.62
CA TRP A 25 0.36 -7.92 7.04
C TRP A 25 0.36 -6.94 5.88
N THR A 26 -0.66 -6.09 5.87
CA THR A 26 -0.81 -5.01 4.91
C THR A 26 -1.05 -3.72 5.67
N GLY A 27 -0.30 -2.68 5.30
CA GLY A 27 -0.39 -1.35 5.87
C GLY A 27 -0.80 -0.36 4.80
N ASN A 28 -1.86 0.39 5.06
CA ASN A 28 -2.21 1.58 4.29
C ASN A 28 -2.19 2.78 5.23
N LEU A 29 -1.45 3.83 4.90
CA LEU A 29 -1.47 5.08 5.64
C LEU A 29 -1.80 6.21 4.67
N LYS A 30 -2.88 6.93 4.96
CA LYS A 30 -3.25 8.16 4.24
C LYS A 30 -3.19 9.32 5.21
N THR A 31 -2.40 10.33 4.86
CA THR A 31 -2.26 11.57 5.63
C THR A 31 -2.63 12.74 4.74
N ILE A 32 -3.47 13.63 5.26
CA ILE A 32 -3.82 14.89 4.61
C ILE A 32 -3.31 16.02 5.49
N ILE A 33 -2.48 16.89 4.92
CA ILE A 33 -1.90 18.04 5.58
C ILE A 33 -2.42 19.28 4.87
N ASN A 34 -2.96 20.24 5.62
CA ASN A 34 -3.43 21.51 5.08
C ASN A 34 -2.57 22.64 5.67
N PRO A 35 -1.41 22.96 5.06
CA PRO A 35 -0.55 24.03 5.56
C PRO A 35 -1.26 25.40 5.59
N ASP A 36 -2.22 25.60 4.69
CA ASP A 36 -3.05 26.79 4.62
C ASP A 36 -4.44 26.45 4.05
N LYS A 37 -5.37 27.43 4.00
CA LYS A 37 -6.77 27.23 3.56
C LYS A 37 -6.93 26.89 2.07
N LYS A 38 -5.88 27.05 1.27
CA LYS A 38 -5.88 26.89 -0.18
C LYS A 38 -5.01 25.71 -0.63
N THR A 39 -4.13 25.20 0.22
CA THR A 39 -3.18 24.15 -0.10
C THR A 39 -3.48 22.88 0.69
N GLU A 40 -3.61 21.77 -0.03
CA GLU A 40 -3.79 20.43 0.52
C GLU A 40 -2.66 19.53 0.00
N ILE A 41 -2.01 18.84 0.92
CA ILE A 41 -0.98 17.85 0.62
C ILE A 41 -1.51 16.50 1.07
N GLN A 42 -1.54 15.52 0.17
CA GLN A 42 -1.89 14.15 0.47
C GLN A 42 -0.66 13.27 0.35
N LEU A 43 -0.42 12.47 1.38
CA LEU A 43 0.57 11.39 1.39
C LEU A 43 -0.17 10.07 1.50
N LEU A 44 0.12 9.15 0.60
CA LEU A 44 -0.40 7.79 0.62
C LEU A 44 0.78 6.83 0.67
N LEU A 45 0.82 5.98 1.69
CA LEU A 45 1.81 4.91 1.82
C LEU A 45 1.08 3.57 1.85
N ASN A 46 1.57 2.62 1.06
CA ASN A 46 1.06 1.26 1.01
C ASN A 46 2.21 0.28 1.21
N TYR A 47 1.91 -0.78 1.94
CA TYR A 47 2.82 -1.86 2.23
C TYR A 47 2.05 -3.18 2.28
N SER A 48 2.59 -4.21 1.67
CA SER A 48 2.13 -5.59 1.70
C SER A 48 3.33 -6.49 1.89
N ALA A 49 3.33 -7.24 2.98
CA ALA A 49 4.35 -8.24 3.25
C ALA A 49 4.33 -9.36 2.21
N PRO A 50 5.46 -10.08 2.04
CA PRO A 50 5.47 -11.32 1.29
C PRO A 50 4.51 -12.33 1.93
N VAL A 51 3.96 -13.23 1.12
CA VAL A 51 3.06 -14.29 1.58
C VAL A 51 3.45 -15.62 0.95
N GLU A 52 3.65 -16.63 1.78
CA GLU A 52 3.87 -18.01 1.35
C GLU A 52 2.54 -18.77 1.26
N TRP A 53 2.08 -19.00 0.03
CA TRP A 53 0.96 -19.89 -0.24
C TRP A 53 1.47 -21.30 -0.49
N PRO A 54 0.66 -22.35 -0.25
CA PRO A 54 1.08 -23.73 -0.48
C PRO A 54 1.53 -24.03 -1.93
N GLN A 55 1.21 -23.15 -2.88
CA GLN A 55 1.45 -23.35 -4.31
C GLN A 55 2.36 -22.27 -4.94
N PHE A 56 2.61 -21.14 -4.26
CA PHE A 56 3.48 -20.06 -4.75
C PHE A 56 3.77 -19.03 -3.65
N SER A 57 4.86 -18.29 -3.76
CA SER A 57 5.19 -17.16 -2.87
C SER A 57 4.91 -15.83 -3.58
N THR A 58 4.33 -14.86 -2.87
CA THR A 58 4.22 -13.48 -3.35
C THR A 58 5.31 -12.62 -2.73
N SER A 59 5.98 -11.80 -3.53
CA SER A 59 6.98 -10.84 -3.06
C SER A 59 6.34 -9.67 -2.29
N GLU A 60 7.15 -9.02 -1.47
CA GLU A 60 6.83 -7.75 -0.82
C GLU A 60 6.46 -6.68 -1.86
N ILE A 61 5.42 -5.90 -1.58
CA ILE A 61 5.01 -4.77 -2.41
C ILE A 61 4.83 -3.56 -1.50
N TYR A 62 5.53 -2.47 -1.78
CA TYR A 62 5.35 -1.20 -1.10
C TYR A 62 5.37 -0.08 -2.11
N TYR A 63 4.58 0.97 -1.91
CA TYR A 63 4.62 2.15 -2.77
C TYR A 63 4.13 3.38 -2.03
N ALA A 64 4.52 4.54 -2.53
CA ALA A 64 4.10 5.82 -2.00
C ALA A 64 3.61 6.72 -3.13
N ASP A 65 2.51 7.43 -2.87
CA ASP A 65 2.01 8.50 -3.72
C ASP A 65 1.97 9.81 -2.94
N ILE A 66 2.34 10.88 -3.61
CA ILE A 66 2.33 12.24 -3.06
C ILE A 66 1.50 13.10 -4.00
N ALA A 67 0.48 13.76 -3.46
CA ALA A 67 -0.32 14.72 -4.21
C ALA A 67 -0.32 16.08 -3.52
N VAL A 68 -0.20 17.15 -4.31
CA VAL A 68 -0.34 18.52 -3.84
C VAL A 68 -1.42 19.19 -4.66
N LYS A 69 -2.42 19.72 -3.99
CA LYS A 69 -3.50 20.49 -4.59
C LYS A 69 -3.46 21.91 -4.05
N ARG A 70 -3.56 22.89 -4.95
CA ARG A 70 -3.69 24.30 -4.59
C ARG A 70 -4.89 24.93 -5.28
N THR A 71 -5.70 25.61 -4.49
CA THR A 71 -6.86 26.37 -4.95
C THR A 71 -6.46 27.83 -5.19
N LEU A 72 -6.77 28.35 -6.37
CA LEU A 72 -6.42 29.68 -6.86
C LEU A 72 -7.68 30.55 -7.04
N SER A 73 -7.46 31.86 -7.24
CA SER A 73 -8.43 32.94 -7.48
C SER A 73 -9.88 32.69 -7.00
N GLY A 74 -10.20 33.17 -5.80
CA GLY A 74 -11.56 33.14 -5.25
C GLY A 74 -12.19 31.75 -5.09
N ASN A 75 -11.37 30.71 -4.94
CA ASN A 75 -11.80 29.30 -4.94
C ASN A 75 -12.44 28.82 -6.25
N LYS A 76 -12.23 29.53 -7.37
CA LYS A 76 -12.82 29.18 -8.68
C LYS A 76 -11.96 28.24 -9.51
N PHE A 77 -10.68 28.09 -9.17
CA PHE A 77 -9.75 27.27 -9.92
C PHE A 77 -8.88 26.45 -8.97
N SER A 78 -8.51 25.23 -9.35
CA SER A 78 -7.57 24.42 -8.58
C SER A 78 -6.61 23.69 -9.49
N VAL A 79 -5.34 23.66 -9.10
CA VAL A 79 -4.29 22.88 -9.75
C VAL A 79 -3.88 21.77 -8.80
N SER A 80 -3.72 20.56 -9.32
CA SER A 80 -3.18 19.42 -8.58
C SER A 80 -2.03 18.79 -9.34
N LEU A 81 -0.97 18.46 -8.62
CA LEU A 81 0.14 17.65 -9.10
C LEU A 81 0.19 16.38 -8.25
N THR A 82 0.29 15.23 -8.91
CA THR A 82 0.41 13.92 -8.25
C THR A 82 1.63 13.21 -8.79
N LEU A 83 2.46 12.70 -7.89
CA LEU A 83 3.56 11.80 -8.17
C LEU A 83 3.20 10.43 -7.58
N THR A 84 3.09 9.42 -8.43
CA THR A 84 2.73 8.06 -8.06
C THR A 84 3.92 7.12 -8.11
N ASP A 85 3.91 6.09 -7.27
CA ASP A 85 4.99 5.10 -7.15
C ASP A 85 6.37 5.78 -7.03
N VAL A 86 6.52 6.63 -6.01
CA VAL A 86 7.74 7.42 -5.75
C VAL A 86 8.99 6.53 -5.64
N PHE A 87 8.83 5.27 -5.27
CA PHE A 87 9.92 4.32 -5.09
C PHE A 87 10.21 3.46 -6.33
N ASN A 88 9.40 3.56 -7.39
CA ASN A 88 9.52 2.79 -8.63
C ASN A 88 9.63 1.27 -8.36
N THR A 89 8.69 0.75 -7.59
CA THR A 89 8.79 -0.58 -6.93
C THR A 89 8.34 -1.74 -7.80
N ARG A 90 7.81 -1.47 -9.00
CA ARG A 90 7.50 -2.47 -10.02
C ARG A 90 8.38 -2.26 -11.25
N ASN A 91 9.57 -2.87 -11.26
CA ASN A 91 10.39 -3.10 -12.46
C ASN A 91 10.70 -4.58 -12.63
#